data_AF-A0A7S3S139-F1
#
_entry.id   AF-A0A7S3S139-F1
#
_cell.length_a   1.000
_cell.length_b   1.000
_cell.length_c   1.000
_cell.angle_alpha   90.00
_cell.angle_beta   90.00
_cell.angle_gamma   90.00
#
_symmetry.space_group_name_H-M   'P 1'
#
loop_
_entity.id
_entity.type
_entity.pdbx_description
1 polymer ?
#
loop_
_entity_poly.entity_id
_entity_poly.type
_entity_poly.pdbx_seq_one_letter_code
_entity_poly.pdbx_strand_id
1 'polypeptide(L)'
;TDGFALGITLLVSLTGRGAVGLLDECDDALEEPDTAEGIAAADAGWSAAQAEELARLVVGLALVRKKRRMPLADALPRLEAIVGAAVEVEETAGAEERL
;
A
#
# COMPACT_ATOMS: atom_id res chain seq x y z
N THR A 1 11.30 9.56 10.54
CA THR A 1 10.31 10.61 10.22
C THR A 1 8.96 9.94 10.17
N ASP A 2 7.88 10.67 10.43
CA ASP A 2 6.54 10.07 10.55
C ASP A 2 6.11 9.39 9.25
N GLY A 3 6.43 9.98 8.09
CA GLY A 3 6.20 9.34 6.79
C GLY A 3 6.90 7.99 6.64
N PHE A 4 8.14 7.84 7.15
CA PHE A 4 8.82 6.55 7.11
C PHE A 4 8.13 5.52 8.01
N ALA A 5 7.75 5.91 9.23
CA ALA A 5 7.02 5.02 10.13
C ALA A 5 5.68 4.57 9.53
N LEU A 6 4.95 5.49 8.88
CA LEU A 6 3.72 5.16 8.16
C LEU A 6 3.98 4.17 7.02
N GLY A 7 5.05 4.35 6.24
CA GLY A 7 5.43 3.42 5.18
C GLY A 7 5.66 1.99 5.70
N ILE A 8 6.34 1.85 6.85
CA ILE A 8 6.53 0.54 7.50
C ILE A 8 5.22 -0.06 7.99
N THR A 9 4.37 0.76 8.64
CA THR A 9 3.06 0.31 9.11
C THR A 9 2.20 -0.20 7.95
N LEU A 10 2.17 0.53 6.83
CA LEU A 10 1.43 0.11 5.64
C LEU A 10 1.99 -1.18 5.04
N LEU A 11 3.32 -1.33 4.98
CA LEU A 11 3.96 -2.54 4.47
C LEU A 11 3.63 -3.78 5.32
N VAL A 12 3.67 -3.65 6.65
CA VAL A 12 3.27 -4.72 7.58
C VAL A 12 1.81 -5.11 7.38
N SER A 13 0.92 -4.11 7.29
CA SER A 13 -0.51 -4.35 7.08
C SER A 13 -0.82 -4.99 5.72
N LEU A 14 -0.09 -4.61 4.67
CA LEU A 14 -0.25 -5.17 3.32
C LEU A 14 0.22 -6.60 3.22
N THR A 15 1.33 -6.93 3.87
CA THR A 15 2.02 -8.21 3.72
C THR A 15 1.58 -9.25 4.77
N GLY A 16 0.96 -8.83 5.87
CA GLY A 16 0.73 -9.66 7.05
C GLY A 16 2.02 -10.12 7.74
N ARG A 17 3.18 -9.59 7.33
CA ARG A 17 4.52 -10.00 7.81
C ARG A 17 5.04 -9.00 8.83
N GLY A 18 5.85 -9.49 9.78
CA GLY A 18 6.47 -8.65 10.80
C GLY A 18 7.47 -7.65 10.21
N ALA A 19 7.61 -6.47 10.83
CA ALA A 19 8.41 -5.36 10.30
C ALA A 19 9.93 -5.63 10.17
N VAL A 20 10.46 -6.67 10.82
CA VAL A 20 11.89 -6.98 10.86
C VAL A 20 12.28 -7.78 9.62
N GLY A 21 13.25 -7.27 8.84
CA GLY A 21 13.69 -7.90 7.58
C GLY A 21 12.83 -7.57 6.37
N LEU A 22 11.60 -7.08 6.60
CA LEU A 22 10.62 -6.78 5.57
C LEU A 22 11.09 -5.74 4.55
N LEU A 23 11.83 -4.72 5.00
CA LEU A 23 12.39 -3.71 4.11
C LEU A 23 13.48 -4.27 3.22
N ASP A 24 14.38 -5.10 3.75
CA ASP A 24 15.48 -5.69 2.98
C ASP A 24 14.96 -6.74 1.99
N GLU A 25 13.93 -7.51 2.38
CA GLU A 25 13.23 -8.45 1.50
C GLU A 25 12.40 -7.74 0.42
N CYS A 26 11.89 -6.55 0.72
CA CYS A 26 11.16 -5.75 -0.24
C CYS A 26 12.06 -4.81 -1.02
N ASP A 27 13.34 -4.61 -0.67
CA ASP A 27 14.19 -3.53 -1.22
C ASP A 27 14.24 -3.59 -2.75
N ASP A 28 14.44 -4.78 -3.32
CA ASP A 28 14.40 -5.02 -4.77
C ASP A 28 13.02 -4.71 -5.38
N ALA A 29 11.96 -5.11 -4.71
CA ALA A 29 10.58 -4.84 -5.15
C ALA A 29 10.15 -3.38 -4.94
N LEU A 30 10.85 -2.65 -4.06
CA LEU A 30 10.67 -1.22 -3.84
C LEU A 30 11.50 -0.39 -4.84
N GLU A 31 12.59 -0.93 -5.39
CA GLU A 31 13.35 -0.32 -6.49
C GLU A 31 12.69 -0.55 -7.87
N GLU A 32 12.03 -1.69 -8.07
CA GLU A 32 11.31 -2.07 -9.30
C GLU A 32 9.78 -2.20 -9.06
N PRO A 33 9.02 -1.09 -9.10
CA PRO A 33 7.62 -1.05 -8.67
C PRO A 33 6.66 -1.96 -9.46
N ASP A 34 7.04 -2.38 -10.67
CA ASP A 34 6.27 -3.31 -11.51
C ASP A 34 6.29 -4.76 -10.95
N THR A 35 7.10 -5.04 -9.91
CA THR A 35 7.18 -6.35 -9.23
C THR A 35 6.42 -6.40 -7.91
N ALA A 36 5.84 -5.27 -7.48
CA ALA A 36 5.28 -5.14 -6.14
C ALA A 36 3.93 -5.88 -5.92
N GLU A 37 3.30 -6.38 -6.99
CA GLU A 37 2.12 -7.25 -6.92
C GLU A 37 2.37 -8.49 -6.05
N GLY A 38 3.62 -8.97 -5.95
CA GLY A 38 4.00 -10.10 -5.09
C GLY A 38 4.11 -9.79 -3.59
N ILE A 39 3.97 -8.53 -3.19
CA ILE A 39 4.20 -8.10 -1.79
C ILE A 39 2.93 -8.28 -0.94
N ALA A 40 1.76 -8.02 -1.51
CA ALA A 40 0.50 -8.07 -0.78
C ALA A 40 0.14 -9.50 -0.35
N ALA A 41 -0.43 -9.63 0.84
CA ALA A 41 -1.01 -10.88 1.31
C ALA A 41 -2.21 -11.25 0.40
N ALA A 42 -2.17 -12.46 -0.17
CA ALA A 42 -3.15 -12.93 -1.14
C ALA A 42 -4.58 -13.02 -0.58
N ASP A 43 -4.73 -13.10 0.74
CA ASP A 43 -5.99 -13.18 1.47
C ASP A 43 -6.49 -11.83 2.01
N ALA A 44 -5.79 -10.73 1.72
CA ALA A 44 -6.14 -9.42 2.24
C ALA A 44 -7.28 -8.71 1.47
N GLY A 45 -7.82 -9.33 0.42
CA GLY A 45 -9.03 -8.86 -0.28
C GLY A 45 -8.86 -7.61 -1.14
N TRP A 46 -7.62 -7.17 -1.39
CA TRP A 46 -7.34 -6.01 -2.25
C TRP A 46 -7.54 -6.34 -3.73
N SER A 47 -8.11 -5.41 -4.48
CA SER A 47 -7.99 -5.44 -5.94
C SER A 47 -6.53 -5.19 -6.37
N ALA A 48 -6.15 -5.66 -7.57
CA ALA A 48 -4.81 -5.44 -8.12
C ALA A 48 -4.42 -3.96 -8.12
N ALA A 49 -5.33 -3.07 -8.53
CA ALA A 49 -5.09 -1.62 -8.55
C ALA A 49 -4.85 -1.02 -7.14
N GLN A 50 -5.56 -1.51 -6.12
CA GLN A 50 -5.34 -1.07 -4.74
C GLN A 50 -4.00 -1.56 -4.21
N ALA A 51 -3.66 -2.83 -4.44
CA ALA A 51 -2.37 -3.40 -4.04
C ALA A 51 -1.20 -2.66 -4.69
N GLU A 52 -1.32 -2.32 -5.98
CA GLU A 52 -0.32 -1.57 -6.74
C GLU A 52 -0.13 -0.13 -6.21
N GLU A 53 -1.22 0.61 -5.94
CA GLU A 53 -1.11 1.97 -5.39
C GLU A 53 -0.59 1.95 -3.94
N LEU A 54 -1.03 0.97 -3.14
CA LEU A 54 -0.53 0.80 -1.78
C LEU A 54 0.97 0.47 -1.76
N ALA A 55 1.45 -0.37 -2.69
CA ALA A 55 2.86 -0.62 -2.86
C ALA A 55 3.63 0.66 -3.22
N ARG A 56 3.14 1.47 -4.18
CA ARG A 56 3.75 2.77 -4.52
C ARG A 56 3.85 3.71 -3.33
N LEU A 57 2.82 3.76 -2.49
CA LEU A 57 2.83 4.56 -1.26
C LEU A 57 3.89 4.07 -0.28
N VAL A 58 3.96 2.76 -0.05
CA VAL A 58 4.97 2.16 0.81
C VAL A 58 6.38 2.49 0.31
N VAL A 59 6.66 2.29 -0.98
CA VAL A 59 7.93 2.66 -1.61
C VAL A 59 8.23 4.12 -1.33
N GLY A 60 7.33 5.02 -1.75
CA GLY A 60 7.53 6.46 -1.65
C GLY A 60 7.81 6.91 -0.21
N LEU A 61 7.13 6.32 0.77
CA LEU A 61 7.26 6.68 2.19
C LEU A 61 8.49 6.05 2.86
N ALA A 62 8.81 4.79 2.52
CA ALA A 62 9.82 3.99 3.20
C ALA A 62 11.21 4.00 2.54
N LEU A 63 11.38 4.60 1.34
CA LEU A 63 12.66 4.72 0.64
C LEU A 63 13.83 5.06 1.58
N VAL A 64 14.93 4.29 1.55
CA VAL A 64 16.08 4.49 2.45
C VAL A 64 16.64 5.91 2.34
N ARG A 65 16.67 6.48 1.12
CA ARG A 65 17.13 7.84 0.86
C ARG A 65 16.07 8.89 1.25
N LYS A 66 16.22 9.47 2.44
CA LYS A 66 15.34 10.53 2.99
C LYS A 66 14.99 11.68 2.02
N LYS A 67 15.90 12.09 1.13
CA LYS A 67 15.67 13.19 0.17
C LYS A 67 14.72 12.85 -0.99
N ARG A 68 14.48 11.55 -1.25
CA ARG A 68 13.60 11.06 -2.31
C ARG A 68 12.25 10.56 -1.78
N ARG A 69 12.05 10.61 -0.46
CA ARG A 69 10.79 10.15 0.15
C ARG A 69 9.66 11.07 -0.24
N MET A 70 8.51 10.47 -0.53
CA MET A 70 7.24 11.16 -0.68
C MET A 70 6.94 11.93 0.61
N PRO A 71 6.61 13.24 0.51
CA PRO A 71 6.08 13.99 1.64
C PRO A 71 4.79 13.36 2.15
N LEU A 72 4.61 13.33 3.48
CA LEU A 72 3.39 12.77 4.08
C LEU A 72 2.13 13.48 3.57
N ALA A 73 2.20 14.78 3.34
CA ALA A 73 1.10 15.58 2.78
C ALA A 73 0.66 15.12 1.38
N ASP A 74 1.56 14.51 0.59
CA ASP A 74 1.26 14.00 -0.75
C ASP A 74 0.75 12.55 -0.71
N ALA A 75 1.11 11.81 0.33
CA ALA A 75 0.73 10.41 0.53
C ALA A 75 -0.70 10.25 1.06
N LEU A 76 -1.11 11.10 2.00
CA LEU A 76 -2.43 10.99 2.66
C LEU A 76 -3.62 11.08 1.69
N PRO A 77 -3.68 12.04 0.75
CA PRO A 77 -4.80 12.11 -0.20
C PRO A 77 -4.93 10.87 -1.10
N ARG A 78 -3.79 10.24 -1.43
CA ARG A 78 -3.78 9.01 -2.23
C ARG A 78 -4.28 7.82 -1.42
N LEU A 79 -3.90 7.72 -0.15
CA LEU A 79 -4.41 6.70 0.76
C LEU A 79 -5.93 6.83 0.94
N GLU A 80 -6.43 8.06 1.09
CA GLU A 80 -7.88 8.34 1.17
C GLU A 80 -8.61 7.91 -0.11
N ALA A 81 -8.03 8.14 -1.29
CA ALA A 81 -8.61 7.70 -2.56
C ALA A 81 -8.70 6.17 -2.68
N ILE A 82 -7.69 5.43 -2.20
CA ILE A 82 -7.69 3.96 -2.18
C ILE A 82 -8.84 3.42 -1.30
N VAL A 83 -9.03 4.03 -0.13
CA VAL A 83 -10.12 3.67 0.80
C VAL A 83 -11.47 4.07 0.23
N GLY A 84 -11.60 5.27 -0.33
CA GLY A 84 -12.84 5.72 -0.98
C GLY A 84 -13.26 4.79 -2.11
N ALA A 85 -12.34 4.39 -2.98
CA ALA A 85 -12.63 3.43 -4.04
C ALA A 85 -13.07 2.05 -3.51
N ALA A 86 -12.59 1.63 -2.34
CA ALA A 86 -13.04 0.38 -1.71
C ALA A 86 -14.51 0.44 -1.28
N VAL A 87 -14.92 1.56 -0.68
CA VAL A 87 -16.29 1.76 -0.15
C VAL A 87 -17.33 1.77 -1.28
N GLU A 88 -17.02 2.42 -2.41
CA GLU A 88 -17.92 2.47 -3.58
C GLU A 88 -18.15 1.07 -4.20
N VAL A 89 -17.15 0.19 -4.16
CA VAL A 89 -17.26 -1.20 -4.65
C VAL A 89 -18.13 -2.05 -3.71
N GLU A 90 -18.03 -1.85 -2.39
CA GLU A 90 -18.89 -2.55 -1.43
C GLU A 90 -20.37 -2.10 -1.54
N GLU A 91 -20.60 -0.80 -1.76
CA GLU A 91 -21.95 -0.25 -1.88
C GLU A 91 -22.67 -0.74 -3.16
N THR A 92 -21.93 -0.86 -4.26
CA THR A 92 -22.47 -1.41 -5.51
C THR A 92 -22.76 -2.92 -5.42
N ALA A 93 -21.87 -3.71 -4.81
CA ALA A 93 -22.10 -5.14 -4.59
C ALA A 93 -23.32 -5.42 -3.68
N GLY A 94 -23.51 -4.61 -2.64
CA GLY A 94 -24.67 -4.73 -1.73
C GLY A 94 -26.01 -4.29 -2.34
N ALA A 95 -25.99 -3.59 -3.48
CA ALA A 95 -27.20 -3.22 -4.22
C ALA A 95 -27.67 -4.33 -5.16
N GLU A 96 -26.75 -5.07 -5.78
CA GLU A 96 -27.07 -6.18 -6.70
C GLU A 96 -27.61 -7.43 -5.99
N GLU A 97 -27.21 -7.70 -4.73
CA GLU A 97 -27.70 -8.85 -3.95
C GLU A 97 -29.16 -8.70 -3.47
N ARG A 98 -29.77 -7.52 -3.65
CA ARG A 98 -31.17 -7.23 -3.22
C ARG A 98 -32.21 -7.26 -4.36
N LEU A 99 -31.82 -7.65 -5.58
CA LEU A 99 -32.69 -7.81 -6.75
C LEU A 99 -32.93 -9.28 -7.07
#